data_AF-A0A5J4YUY8-F1
#
_entry.id   AF-A0A5J4YUY8-F1
#
_cell.length_a   1.000
_cell.length_b   1.000
_cell.length_c   1.000
_cell.angle_alpha   90.00
_cell.angle_beta   90.00
_cell.angle_gamma   90.00
#
_symmetry.space_group_name_H-M   'P 1'
#
loop_
_entity.id
_entity.type
_entity.pdbx_description
1 polymer ?
#
loop_
_entity_poly.entity_id
_entity_poly.type
_entity_poly.pdbx_seq_one_letter_code
_entity_poly.pdbx_strand_id
1 'polypeptide(L)'
;MWSACGFVSSFSCAGGAGAAAGRALSRGAAAAAAASGLKSWCAAKSGRGREVVSSSGARVVRASASSSMAASVDAFKVALCQVAVGDDKQKNLAHARQMLRSAKERGAELAVLPECFNSPYGTQFFREYAETLPEVGEDAGAALSPSVQMLLETAQETGMYIVGGSVPEITQDGKVYNTSLSVSPQGQLVAKHRKVHLFDIDVQGGIRFMESDTLSPGQCMTTFDMANGVRVGVSICYDIRFPELSMLMAEAGCQLLCFPGAFNMTTGPAHWELLGRARALDNQLYVAMCSPCRDVQASYHAWGHSSLFSPWGEVLATTEEKEDIVVGTVDLKRLESVRSSIPVRKQKRSDLYRLTKL
;
A
#
# COMPACT_ATOMS: atom_id res chain seq x y z
N MET A 1 -42.55 14.73 28.73
CA MET A 1 -42.78 13.46 29.46
C MET A 1 -41.53 12.63 29.32
N TRP A 2 -40.70 12.64 30.36
CA TRP A 2 -39.56 11.73 30.51
C TRP A 2 -40.08 10.40 31.07
N SER A 3 -39.70 9.29 30.47
CA SER A 3 -39.75 7.99 31.15
C SER A 3 -38.41 7.29 30.95
N ALA A 4 -37.62 7.33 32.02
CA ALA A 4 -36.52 6.42 32.27
C ALA A 4 -37.10 5.04 32.63
N CYS A 5 -36.47 3.97 32.16
CA CYS A 5 -36.63 2.65 32.76
C CYS A 5 -35.24 2.03 32.85
N GLY A 6 -34.71 2.00 34.07
CA GLY A 6 -33.50 1.26 34.40
C GLY A 6 -33.84 -0.20 34.64
N PHE A 7 -32.87 -1.08 34.36
CA PHE A 7 -32.83 -2.40 34.96
C PHE A 7 -31.38 -2.67 35.39
N VAL A 8 -31.24 -2.99 36.67
CA VAL A 8 -30.03 -3.39 37.38
C VAL A 8 -30.22 -4.84 37.84
N SER A 9 -29.10 -5.52 38.04
CA SER A 9 -28.88 -6.81 38.72
C SER A 9 -28.75 -8.01 37.77
N SER A 10 -27.86 -8.98 37.98
CA SER A 10 -27.09 -9.32 39.19
C SER A 10 -26.00 -10.34 38.82
N PHE A 11 -24.80 -10.15 39.35
CA PHE A 11 -23.77 -11.19 39.46
C PHE A 11 -24.19 -12.23 40.52
N SER A 12 -23.92 -13.51 40.26
CA SER A 12 -23.93 -14.55 41.30
C SER A 12 -22.76 -15.50 41.10
N CYS A 13 -21.92 -15.59 42.14
CA CYS A 13 -20.89 -16.60 42.34
C CYS A 13 -21.46 -17.75 43.18
N ALA A 14 -21.21 -18.98 42.76
CA ALA A 14 -21.10 -20.18 43.58
C ALA A 14 -20.21 -21.16 42.78
N GLY A 15 -19.13 -21.77 43.24
CA GLY A 15 -18.84 -22.24 44.60
C GLY A 15 -19.10 -23.75 44.65
N GLY A 16 -18.08 -24.57 44.41
CA GLY A 16 -18.20 -26.04 44.46
C GLY A 16 -16.85 -26.74 44.33
N ALA A 17 -16.24 -27.05 45.46
CA ALA A 17 -14.96 -27.74 45.62
C ALA A 17 -15.09 -29.28 45.52
N GLY A 18 -14.02 -29.94 45.08
CA GLY A 18 -13.84 -31.39 45.17
C GLY A 18 -12.36 -31.75 44.99
N ALA A 19 -11.73 -32.21 46.07
CA ALA A 19 -10.29 -32.38 46.24
C ALA A 19 -9.80 -33.83 46.01
N ALA A 20 -8.48 -33.97 45.83
CA ALA A 20 -7.54 -35.01 46.31
C ALA A 20 -6.56 -35.47 45.19
N ALA A 21 -5.29 -35.04 45.21
CA ALA A 21 -4.13 -35.67 45.89
C ALA A 21 -3.44 -36.74 45.01
N GLY A 22 -2.12 -36.77 44.79
CA GLY A 22 -1.02 -35.90 45.24
C GLY A 22 0.36 -36.42 44.78
N ARG A 23 1.41 -35.67 45.21
CA ARG A 23 2.86 -36.02 45.33
C ARG A 23 3.67 -36.25 44.03
N ALA A 24 4.94 -35.84 43.86
CA ALA A 24 5.90 -35.10 44.69
C ALA A 24 7.14 -34.66 43.85
N LEU A 25 7.58 -33.41 44.06
CA LEU A 25 8.95 -32.94 44.40
C LEU A 25 10.21 -33.45 43.64
N SER A 26 10.96 -32.50 43.06
CA SER A 26 12.31 -32.06 43.51
C SER A 26 12.73 -30.83 42.66
N ARG A 27 12.87 -29.63 43.23
CA ARG A 27 14.05 -28.98 43.85
C ARG A 27 15.29 -28.86 42.95
N GLY A 28 15.58 -27.63 42.57
CA GLY A 28 16.89 -27.13 42.15
C GLY A 28 16.85 -25.60 42.06
N ALA A 29 17.52 -24.92 42.99
CA ALA A 29 17.56 -23.46 43.14
C ALA A 29 18.98 -22.92 42.83
N ALA A 30 19.07 -21.58 42.79
CA ALA A 30 20.27 -20.73 42.80
C ALA A 30 20.87 -20.40 41.41
N ALA A 31 21.35 -19.20 41.09
CA ALA A 31 21.54 -17.95 41.84
C ALA A 31 21.67 -16.75 40.86
N ALA A 32 21.47 -15.56 41.41
CA ALA A 32 21.75 -14.25 40.82
C ALA A 32 23.26 -13.93 40.75
N ALA A 33 23.67 -12.99 39.88
CA ALA A 33 24.34 -11.72 40.25
C ALA A 33 25.09 -11.03 39.09
N ALA A 34 25.02 -9.68 39.14
CA ALA A 34 25.98 -8.65 38.72
C ALA A 34 26.36 -8.53 37.23
N ALA A 35 26.10 -7.42 36.51
CA ALA A 35 26.42 -6.00 36.71
C ALA A 35 27.89 -5.60 36.47
N SER A 36 28.05 -4.62 35.57
CA SER A 36 29.02 -3.51 35.54
C SER A 36 30.15 -3.50 34.49
N GLY A 37 30.20 -2.36 33.78
CA GLY A 37 31.40 -1.63 33.36
C GLY A 37 31.96 -1.92 31.96
N LEU A 38 32.51 -0.98 31.18
CA LEU A 38 32.65 0.47 31.23
C LEU A 38 33.30 0.91 29.88
N LYS A 39 32.94 2.12 29.43
CA LYS A 39 33.77 3.13 28.72
C LYS A 39 34.23 2.93 27.26
N SER A 40 33.64 3.82 26.45
CA SER A 40 34.21 4.67 25.38
C SER A 40 35.73 4.77 25.23
N TRP A 41 36.18 4.88 23.97
CA TRP A 41 37.23 5.82 23.57
C TRP A 41 36.99 6.29 22.11
N CYS A 42 36.92 7.60 21.91
CA CYS A 42 37.07 8.27 20.62
C CYS A 42 38.55 8.66 20.45
N ALA A 43 39.10 8.53 19.24
CA ALA A 43 39.87 9.59 18.58
C ALA A 43 40.37 9.14 17.20
N ALA A 44 40.16 10.03 16.22
CA ALA A 44 40.73 9.99 14.89
C ALA A 44 42.25 10.20 14.89
N LYS A 45 42.95 9.64 13.90
CA LYS A 45 44.04 10.32 13.20
C LYS A 45 44.37 9.67 11.85
N SER A 46 44.57 10.57 10.89
CA SER A 46 45.05 10.44 9.53
C SER A 46 46.42 9.75 9.41
N GLY A 47 46.63 8.96 8.35
CA GLY A 47 47.94 8.48 7.92
C GLY A 47 47.86 7.68 6.62
N ARG A 48 48.67 8.05 5.63
CA ARG A 48 48.66 7.60 4.23
C ARG A 48 49.14 6.15 4.04
N GLY A 49 48.50 5.47 3.10
CA GLY A 49 49.14 4.73 2.00
C GLY A 49 49.76 3.36 2.29
N ARG A 50 49.08 2.29 1.87
CA ARG A 50 49.68 1.18 1.11
C ARG A 50 48.58 0.40 0.38
N GLU A 51 48.68 0.39 -0.95
CA GLU A 51 47.88 -0.45 -1.85
C GLU A 51 48.19 -1.93 -1.60
N VAL A 52 47.12 -2.71 -1.47
CA VAL A 52 47.13 -4.16 -1.67
C VAL A 52 46.16 -4.43 -2.81
N VAL A 53 46.69 -4.95 -3.91
CA VAL A 53 45.94 -5.35 -5.10
C VAL A 53 45.14 -6.60 -4.77
N SER A 54 43.82 -6.56 -4.92
CA SER A 54 43.01 -7.77 -5.08
C SER A 54 41.93 -7.55 -6.14
N SER A 55 41.89 -8.46 -7.09
CA SER A 55 41.01 -8.53 -8.25
C SER A 55 39.57 -8.86 -7.87
N SER A 56 38.62 -7.97 -8.21
CA SER A 56 37.29 -8.33 -8.69
C SER A 56 36.62 -7.08 -9.25
N GLY A 57 36.34 -7.11 -10.55
CA GLY A 57 35.77 -5.98 -11.27
C GLY A 57 34.29 -5.80 -10.96
N ALA A 58 33.96 -4.77 -10.21
CA ALA A 58 32.64 -4.13 -10.22
C ALA A 58 32.86 -2.64 -10.53
N ARG A 59 32.45 -2.23 -11.73
CA ARG A 59 32.61 -0.87 -12.23
C ARG A 59 31.56 0.02 -11.56
N VAL A 60 31.92 0.63 -10.43
CA VAL A 60 31.07 1.66 -9.78
C VAL A 60 31.13 2.93 -10.63
N VAL A 61 30.11 3.13 -11.46
CA VAL A 61 29.89 4.42 -12.13
C VAL A 61 29.40 5.41 -11.06
N ARG A 62 30.32 6.24 -10.54
CA ARG A 62 29.95 7.42 -9.75
C ARG A 62 29.33 8.44 -10.70
N ALA A 63 27.99 8.45 -10.78
CA ALA A 63 27.28 9.59 -11.31
C ALA A 63 27.62 10.81 -10.44
N SER A 64 28.14 11.87 -11.06
CA SER A 64 28.33 13.16 -10.40
C SER A 64 26.97 13.66 -9.94
N ALA A 65 26.76 13.78 -8.63
CA ALA A 65 25.58 14.42 -8.08
C ALA A 65 25.61 15.92 -8.43
N SER A 66 24.99 16.31 -9.55
CA SER A 66 24.48 17.67 -9.68
C SER A 66 23.23 17.72 -8.81
N SER A 67 23.31 18.30 -7.61
CA SER A 67 22.12 18.62 -6.84
C SER A 67 21.40 19.78 -7.54
N SER A 68 20.58 19.48 -8.54
CA SER A 68 19.42 20.35 -8.74
C SER A 68 18.54 20.10 -7.52
N MET A 69 18.38 21.13 -6.69
CA MET A 69 17.32 21.14 -5.69
C MET A 69 16.02 20.98 -6.49
N ALA A 70 15.44 19.78 -6.48
CA ALA A 70 14.12 19.56 -7.02
C ALA A 70 13.19 20.60 -6.40
N ALA A 71 12.49 21.37 -7.22
CA ALA A 71 11.55 22.37 -6.72
C ALA A 71 10.48 21.62 -5.91
N SER A 72 10.50 21.80 -4.59
CA SER A 72 9.47 21.24 -3.72
C SER A 72 8.14 21.88 -4.09
N VAL A 73 7.18 21.09 -4.52
CA VAL A 73 5.84 21.58 -4.86
C VAL A 73 5.01 21.69 -3.59
N ASP A 74 4.28 22.80 -3.41
CA ASP A 74 3.44 23.01 -2.24
C ASP A 74 2.20 22.11 -2.24
N ALA A 75 1.62 21.87 -3.42
CA ALA A 75 0.46 21.00 -3.61
C ALA A 75 0.36 20.46 -5.03
N PHE A 76 -0.20 19.25 -5.20
CA PHE A 76 -0.44 18.63 -6.50
C PHE A 76 -1.80 17.92 -6.53
N LYS A 77 -2.33 17.62 -7.73
CA LYS A 77 -3.62 16.93 -7.89
C LYS A 77 -3.46 15.43 -8.14
N VAL A 78 -4.25 14.64 -7.41
CA VAL A 78 -4.39 13.19 -7.58
C VAL A 78 -5.78 12.87 -8.14
N ALA A 79 -5.84 12.04 -9.17
CA ALA A 79 -7.08 11.47 -9.69
C ALA A 79 -7.23 9.99 -9.29
N LEU A 80 -8.44 9.59 -8.89
CA LEU A 80 -8.82 8.19 -8.69
C LEU A 80 -9.84 7.85 -9.77
N CYS A 81 -9.45 6.95 -10.68
CA CYS A 81 -10.27 6.54 -11.81
C CYS A 81 -11.05 5.28 -11.45
N GLN A 82 -12.29 5.42 -11.02
CA GLN A 82 -13.16 4.29 -10.69
C GLN A 82 -13.75 3.72 -11.97
N VAL A 83 -13.07 2.73 -12.55
CA VAL A 83 -13.40 2.19 -13.88
C VAL A 83 -14.34 1.00 -13.81
N ALA A 84 -15.22 0.84 -14.79
CA ALA A 84 -15.91 -0.41 -15.08
C ALA A 84 -14.94 -1.42 -15.68
N VAL A 85 -15.05 -2.68 -15.24
CA VAL A 85 -14.17 -3.78 -15.67
C VAL A 85 -15.04 -4.93 -16.18
N GLY A 86 -14.83 -5.32 -17.44
CA GLY A 86 -15.46 -6.47 -18.07
C GLY A 86 -14.49 -7.63 -18.32
N ASP A 87 -14.92 -8.61 -19.09
CA ASP A 87 -14.13 -9.78 -19.51
C ASP A 87 -13.20 -9.49 -20.71
N ASP A 88 -13.49 -8.47 -21.51
CA ASP A 88 -12.64 -8.07 -22.63
C ASP A 88 -11.49 -7.16 -22.18
N LYS A 89 -10.31 -7.77 -22.02
CA LYS A 89 -9.08 -7.06 -21.65
C LYS A 89 -8.78 -5.85 -22.54
N GLN A 90 -8.93 -5.96 -23.86
CA GLN A 90 -8.58 -4.86 -24.75
C GLN A 90 -9.55 -3.68 -24.59
N LYS A 91 -10.84 -3.96 -24.37
CA LYS A 91 -11.81 -2.91 -24.02
C LYS A 91 -11.48 -2.27 -22.68
N ASN A 92 -11.13 -3.06 -21.66
CA ASN A 92 -10.73 -2.55 -20.35
C ASN A 92 -9.52 -1.60 -20.46
N LEU A 93 -8.49 -1.99 -21.21
CA LEU A 93 -7.29 -1.18 -21.42
C LEU A 93 -7.58 0.13 -22.18
N ALA A 94 -8.37 0.05 -23.26
CA ALA A 94 -8.77 1.22 -24.02
C ALA A 94 -9.59 2.21 -23.16
N HIS A 95 -10.49 1.67 -22.34
CA HIS A 95 -11.33 2.47 -21.43
C HIS A 95 -10.52 3.12 -20.31
N ALA A 96 -9.62 2.36 -19.67
CA ALA A 96 -8.70 2.88 -18.66
C ALA A 96 -7.85 4.04 -19.21
N ARG A 97 -7.35 3.93 -20.44
CA ARG A 97 -6.63 5.02 -21.13
C ARG A 97 -7.50 6.26 -21.31
N GLN A 98 -8.77 6.13 -21.68
CA GLN A 98 -9.69 7.27 -21.81
C GLN A 98 -9.96 7.94 -20.46
N MET A 99 -10.12 7.16 -19.39
CA MET A 99 -10.30 7.71 -18.04
C MET A 99 -9.04 8.44 -17.55
N LEU A 100 -7.85 7.92 -17.84
CA LEU A 100 -6.58 8.60 -17.55
C LEU A 100 -6.42 9.92 -18.33
N ARG A 101 -6.83 9.97 -19.60
CA ARG A 101 -6.88 11.24 -20.36
C ARG A 101 -7.83 12.25 -19.72
N SER A 102 -9.02 11.79 -19.32
CA SER A 102 -10.00 12.64 -18.63
C SER A 102 -9.47 13.14 -17.27
N ALA A 103 -8.71 12.33 -16.55
CA ALA A 103 -8.03 12.74 -15.33
C ALA A 103 -7.00 13.85 -15.60
N LYS A 104 -6.24 13.74 -16.70
CA LYS A 104 -5.29 14.78 -17.12
C LYS A 104 -5.99 16.10 -17.47
N GLU A 105 -7.11 16.04 -18.17
CA GLU A 105 -7.91 17.24 -18.50
C GLU A 105 -8.40 17.97 -17.25
N ARG A 106 -8.60 17.25 -16.14
CA ARG A 106 -8.94 17.80 -14.82
C ARG A 106 -7.72 18.29 -14.01
N GLY A 107 -6.54 18.26 -14.63
CA GLY A 107 -5.29 18.78 -14.09
C GLY A 107 -4.58 17.82 -13.13
N ALA A 108 -4.86 16.52 -13.19
CA ALA A 108 -4.13 15.55 -12.38
C ALA A 108 -2.65 15.49 -12.78
N GLU A 109 -1.79 15.32 -11.77
CA GLU A 109 -0.35 15.07 -11.93
C GLU A 109 0.01 13.62 -11.58
N LEU A 110 -0.83 12.98 -10.76
CA LEU A 110 -0.80 11.55 -10.48
C LEU A 110 -2.22 10.97 -10.65
N ALA A 111 -2.34 9.84 -11.31
CA ALA A 111 -3.59 9.10 -11.42
C ALA A 111 -3.45 7.68 -10.85
N VAL A 112 -4.51 7.16 -10.25
CA VAL A 112 -4.59 5.80 -9.68
C VAL A 112 -5.70 5.04 -10.37
N LEU A 113 -5.36 3.91 -10.99
CA LEU A 113 -6.31 2.91 -11.47
C LEU A 113 -6.65 1.90 -10.36
N PRO A 114 -7.72 1.10 -10.49
CA PRO A 114 -8.12 0.18 -9.45
C PRO A 114 -7.44 -1.20 -9.53
N GLU A 115 -7.63 -2.01 -8.50
CA GLU A 115 -7.19 -3.42 -8.48
C GLU A 115 -7.85 -4.22 -9.62
N CYS A 116 -7.07 -5.05 -10.30
CA CYS A 116 -7.50 -5.86 -11.45
C CYS A 116 -8.23 -5.05 -12.54
N PHE A 117 -7.77 -3.84 -12.86
CA PHE A 117 -8.45 -2.99 -13.85
C PHE A 117 -8.50 -3.59 -15.27
N ASN A 118 -7.65 -4.59 -15.58
CA ASN A 118 -7.54 -5.19 -16.90
C ASN A 118 -8.40 -6.46 -17.10
N SER A 119 -9.02 -7.00 -16.03
CA SER A 119 -9.67 -8.32 -16.07
C SER A 119 -10.68 -8.53 -14.92
N PRO A 120 -11.65 -9.45 -15.06
CA PRO A 120 -12.55 -9.77 -13.96
C PRO A 120 -11.81 -10.29 -12.73
N TYR A 121 -12.26 -9.89 -11.54
CA TYR A 121 -11.63 -10.30 -10.29
C TYR A 121 -12.19 -11.65 -9.80
N GLY A 122 -11.32 -12.67 -9.72
CA GLY A 122 -11.67 -14.02 -9.29
C GLY A 122 -10.52 -15.02 -9.47
N THR A 123 -10.45 -16.03 -8.61
CA THR A 123 -9.38 -17.05 -8.65
C THR A 123 -9.36 -17.81 -9.98
N GLN A 124 -10.52 -18.05 -10.58
CA GLN A 124 -10.65 -18.66 -11.89
C GLN A 124 -10.08 -17.81 -13.04
N PHE A 125 -9.98 -16.48 -12.86
CA PHE A 125 -9.55 -15.56 -13.92
C PHE A 125 -8.07 -15.19 -13.82
N PHE A 126 -7.48 -15.16 -12.62
CA PHE A 126 -6.12 -14.62 -12.44
C PHE A 126 -5.09 -15.27 -13.36
N ARG A 127 -5.11 -16.59 -13.52
CA ARG A 127 -4.15 -17.29 -14.39
C ARG A 127 -4.44 -17.08 -15.87
N GLU A 128 -5.72 -17.09 -16.26
CA GLU A 128 -6.16 -16.90 -17.65
C GLU A 128 -5.78 -15.51 -18.17
N TYR A 129 -5.94 -14.49 -17.32
CA TYR A 129 -5.68 -13.10 -17.67
C TYR A 129 -4.26 -12.64 -17.31
N ALA A 130 -3.41 -13.52 -16.76
CA ALA A 130 -2.08 -13.14 -16.35
C ALA A 130 -1.18 -12.73 -17.50
N GLU A 131 -0.34 -11.73 -17.23
CA GLU A 131 0.66 -11.23 -18.17
C GLU A 131 2.06 -11.35 -17.56
N THR A 132 3.06 -11.59 -18.40
CA THR A 132 4.46 -11.45 -17.98
C THR A 132 4.77 -9.95 -17.86
N LEU A 133 5.20 -9.52 -16.68
CA LEU A 133 5.48 -8.10 -16.40
C LEU A 133 6.99 -7.87 -16.23
N PRO A 134 7.54 -6.77 -16.77
CA PRO A 134 8.96 -6.44 -16.61
C PRO A 134 9.30 -6.09 -15.15
N GLU A 135 10.58 -6.12 -14.82
CA GLU A 135 11.11 -5.54 -13.59
C GLU A 135 11.46 -4.05 -13.77
N VAL A 136 11.58 -3.33 -12.65
CA VAL A 136 11.98 -1.92 -12.67
C VAL A 136 13.39 -1.79 -13.23
N GLY A 137 13.57 -0.93 -14.24
CA GLY A 137 14.85 -0.69 -14.90
C GLY A 137 15.17 -1.64 -16.06
N GLU A 138 14.30 -2.61 -16.35
CA GLU A 138 14.41 -3.39 -17.59
C GLU A 138 13.88 -2.60 -18.78
N ASP A 139 14.62 -2.61 -19.88
CA ASP A 139 14.11 -2.10 -21.16
C ASP A 139 12.95 -2.98 -21.60
N ALA A 140 11.79 -2.34 -21.78
CA ALA A 140 10.52 -3.00 -22.02
C ALA A 140 10.39 -3.54 -23.48
N GLY A 141 11.45 -4.08 -24.08
CA GLY A 141 11.55 -4.40 -25.50
C GLY A 141 10.88 -5.71 -25.96
N ALA A 142 10.01 -5.57 -26.97
CA ALA A 142 9.50 -6.52 -27.99
C ALA A 142 8.37 -7.52 -27.68
N ALA A 143 8.00 -7.78 -26.42
CA ALA A 143 6.74 -8.48 -26.12
C ALA A 143 6.10 -7.91 -24.86
N LEU A 144 5.81 -6.61 -24.90
CA LEU A 144 5.16 -5.94 -23.78
C LEU A 144 3.79 -6.55 -23.51
N SER A 145 3.59 -6.90 -22.25
CA SER A 145 2.27 -6.96 -21.64
C SER A 145 1.42 -5.79 -22.18
N PRO A 146 0.24 -6.04 -22.79
CA PRO A 146 -0.61 -4.96 -23.30
C PRO A 146 -1.00 -3.97 -22.21
N SER A 147 -1.11 -4.45 -20.95
CA SER A 147 -1.35 -3.59 -19.79
C SER A 147 -0.17 -2.65 -19.53
N VAL A 148 1.07 -3.16 -19.56
CA VAL A 148 2.30 -2.36 -19.39
C VAL A 148 2.41 -1.33 -20.52
N GLN A 149 2.23 -1.75 -21.78
CA GLN A 149 2.33 -0.86 -22.93
C GLN A 149 1.33 0.30 -22.81
N MET A 150 0.07 0.00 -22.49
CA MET A 150 -0.95 1.03 -22.29
C MET A 150 -0.55 2.03 -21.20
N LEU A 151 -0.02 1.56 -20.06
CA LEU A 151 0.41 2.43 -18.97
C LEU A 151 1.57 3.34 -19.39
N LEU A 152 2.62 2.80 -20.03
CA LEU A 152 3.80 3.57 -20.44
C LEU A 152 3.43 4.65 -21.47
N GLU A 153 2.67 4.27 -22.51
CA GLU A 153 2.21 5.20 -23.55
C GLU A 153 1.33 6.30 -22.96
N THR A 154 0.39 5.93 -22.09
CA THR A 154 -0.54 6.89 -21.50
C THR A 154 0.17 7.84 -20.55
N ALA A 155 1.17 7.38 -19.79
CA ALA A 155 1.96 8.24 -18.93
C ALA A 155 2.79 9.26 -19.72
N GLN A 156 3.39 8.85 -20.84
CA GLN A 156 4.09 9.77 -21.75
C GLN A 156 3.14 10.77 -22.39
N GLU A 157 2.00 10.29 -22.87
CA GLU A 157 0.99 11.13 -23.53
C GLU A 157 0.43 12.20 -22.59
N THR A 158 0.10 11.81 -21.36
CA THR A 158 -0.55 12.70 -20.39
C THR A 158 0.46 13.50 -19.55
N GLY A 159 1.73 13.08 -19.53
CA GLY A 159 2.75 13.64 -18.65
C GLY A 159 2.40 13.49 -17.16
N MET A 160 1.68 12.43 -16.79
CA MET A 160 1.32 12.11 -15.40
C MET A 160 2.15 10.95 -14.86
N TYR A 161 2.30 10.91 -13.54
CA TYR A 161 2.56 9.64 -12.87
C TYR A 161 1.29 8.80 -12.88
N ILE A 162 1.42 7.49 -13.08
CA ILE A 162 0.26 6.58 -13.03
C ILE A 162 0.61 5.44 -12.08
N VAL A 163 -0.17 5.29 -11.00
CA VAL A 163 -0.24 4.04 -10.24
C VAL A 163 -1.25 3.17 -10.99
N GLY A 164 -0.74 2.23 -11.79
CA GLY A 164 -1.48 1.42 -12.74
C GLY A 164 -2.30 0.31 -12.09
N GLY A 165 -3.03 0.63 -11.01
CA GLY A 165 -3.95 -0.28 -10.38
C GLY A 165 -3.28 -1.58 -9.99
N SER A 166 -3.87 -2.71 -10.36
CA SER A 166 -3.12 -3.95 -10.47
C SER A 166 -3.61 -4.82 -11.63
N VAL A 167 -2.76 -5.77 -12.02
CA VAL A 167 -3.04 -6.80 -13.01
C VAL A 167 -2.53 -8.15 -12.50
N PRO A 168 -3.12 -9.28 -12.93
CA PRO A 168 -2.54 -10.58 -12.68
C PRO A 168 -1.21 -10.72 -13.43
N GLU A 169 -0.16 -11.07 -12.71
CA GLU A 169 1.18 -11.32 -13.24
C GLU A 169 1.46 -12.82 -13.25
N ILE A 170 2.11 -13.35 -14.29
CA ILE A 170 2.68 -14.70 -14.28
C ILE A 170 4.20 -14.64 -14.47
N THR A 171 4.92 -15.35 -13.61
CA THR A 171 6.38 -15.49 -13.70
C THR A 171 6.76 -16.75 -14.49
N GLN A 172 8.03 -16.80 -14.93
CA GLN A 172 8.55 -17.95 -15.70
C GLN A 172 8.47 -19.29 -14.93
N ASP A 173 8.56 -19.26 -13.60
CA ASP A 173 8.36 -20.43 -12.72
C ASP A 173 6.87 -20.77 -12.48
N GLY A 174 5.95 -20.07 -13.15
CA GLY A 174 4.52 -20.37 -13.14
C GLY A 174 3.76 -19.85 -11.92
N LYS A 175 4.38 -19.02 -11.07
CA LYS A 175 3.67 -18.33 -9.98
C LYS A 175 2.83 -17.19 -10.54
N VAL A 176 1.67 -16.98 -9.93
CA VAL A 176 0.76 -15.89 -10.28
C VAL A 176 0.75 -14.87 -9.14
N TYR A 177 0.78 -13.58 -9.44
CA TYR A 177 0.73 -12.51 -8.45
C TYR A 177 -0.34 -11.49 -8.81
N ASN A 178 -0.81 -10.72 -7.82
CA ASN A 178 -1.59 -9.51 -8.04
C ASN A 178 -0.62 -8.32 -7.96
N THR A 179 -0.35 -7.68 -9.10
CA THR A 179 0.80 -6.78 -9.26
C THR A 179 0.39 -5.39 -9.74
N SER A 180 0.77 -4.38 -8.98
CA SER A 180 0.69 -2.97 -9.35
C SER A 180 1.99 -2.51 -10.00
N LEU A 181 1.87 -1.75 -11.08
CA LEU A 181 2.98 -1.09 -11.75
C LEU A 181 2.78 0.42 -11.67
N SER A 182 3.81 1.16 -11.28
CA SER A 182 3.79 2.62 -11.31
C SER A 182 4.73 3.15 -12.37
N VAL A 183 4.26 4.07 -13.20
CA VAL A 183 4.99 4.62 -14.33
C VAL A 183 5.15 6.14 -14.21
N SER A 184 6.29 6.65 -14.65
CA SER A 184 6.59 8.09 -14.65
C SER A 184 6.04 8.80 -15.90
N PRO A 185 5.97 10.15 -15.88
CA PRO A 185 5.65 10.96 -17.05
C PRO A 185 6.56 10.73 -18.27
N GLN A 186 7.72 10.10 -18.09
CA GLN A 186 8.65 9.75 -19.18
C GLN A 186 8.37 8.36 -19.76
N GLY A 187 7.29 7.69 -19.33
CA GLY A 187 6.97 6.32 -19.71
C GLY A 187 8.01 5.32 -19.22
N GLN A 188 8.48 5.50 -17.98
CA GLN A 188 9.43 4.60 -17.35
C GLN A 188 8.75 3.91 -16.17
N LEU A 189 8.97 2.60 -16.02
CA LEU A 189 8.52 1.90 -14.83
C LEU A 189 9.35 2.35 -13.63
N VAL A 190 8.70 2.93 -12.62
CA VAL A 190 9.35 3.46 -11.40
C VAL A 190 9.07 2.63 -10.15
N ALA A 191 8.04 1.78 -10.18
CA ALA A 191 7.79 0.82 -9.12
C ALA A 191 7.00 -0.39 -9.61
N LYS A 192 7.26 -1.54 -8.99
CA LYS A 192 6.48 -2.78 -9.11
C LYS A 192 6.15 -3.26 -7.70
N HIS A 193 4.88 -3.48 -7.43
CA HIS A 193 4.40 -3.95 -6.14
C HIS A 193 3.52 -5.18 -6.32
N ARG A 194 3.98 -6.31 -5.81
CA ARG A 194 3.17 -7.53 -5.68
C ARG A 194 2.45 -7.46 -4.33
N LYS A 195 1.14 -7.66 -4.32
CA LYS A 195 0.29 -7.67 -3.12
C LYS A 195 0.89 -8.58 -2.05
N VAL A 196 1.17 -8.03 -0.87
CA VAL A 196 1.90 -8.75 0.18
C VAL A 196 0.94 -9.62 0.99
N HIS A 197 -0.25 -9.10 1.30
CA HIS A 197 -1.26 -9.80 2.07
C HIS A 197 -2.41 -10.25 1.16
N LEU A 198 -2.49 -11.57 0.93
CA LEU A 198 -3.55 -12.16 0.12
C LEU A 198 -4.90 -12.15 0.86
N PHE A 199 -5.97 -11.95 0.11
CA PHE A 199 -7.35 -11.86 0.59
C PHE A 199 -7.95 -13.25 0.83
N ASP A 200 -7.55 -13.87 1.93
CA ASP A 200 -8.10 -15.13 2.42
C ASP A 200 -9.08 -14.86 3.56
N ILE A 201 -10.38 -14.89 3.25
CA ILE A 201 -11.45 -14.65 4.22
C ILE A 201 -12.57 -15.67 4.10
N ASP A 202 -13.20 -15.95 5.24
CA ASP A 202 -14.43 -16.73 5.34
C ASP A 202 -15.35 -16.04 6.35
N VAL A 203 -16.22 -15.17 5.85
CA VAL A 203 -17.19 -14.46 6.68
C VAL A 203 -18.48 -15.26 6.69
N GLN A 204 -18.83 -15.82 7.86
CA GLN A 204 -20.05 -16.62 8.01
C GLN A 204 -21.29 -15.85 7.56
N GLY A 205 -22.04 -16.40 6.59
CA GLY A 205 -23.22 -15.75 6.00
C GLY A 205 -22.92 -14.57 5.09
N GLY A 206 -21.64 -14.26 4.84
CA GLY A 206 -21.17 -13.24 3.91
C GLY A 206 -20.42 -13.88 2.74
N ILE A 207 -19.21 -13.40 2.49
CA ILE A 207 -18.35 -13.84 1.41
C ILE A 207 -17.22 -14.76 1.91
N ARG A 208 -16.94 -15.81 1.14
CA ARG A 208 -15.73 -16.60 1.24
C ARG A 208 -14.89 -16.38 -0.02
N PHE A 209 -13.63 -16.03 0.15
CA PHE A 209 -12.68 -15.80 -0.94
C PHE A 209 -11.29 -16.23 -0.47
N MET A 210 -10.57 -17.00 -1.28
CA MET A 210 -9.22 -17.49 -0.98
C MET A 210 -8.30 -17.11 -2.15
N GLU A 211 -7.71 -15.91 -2.12
CA GLU A 211 -6.75 -15.51 -3.16
C GLU A 211 -5.57 -16.47 -3.25
N SER A 212 -5.14 -17.05 -2.12
CA SER A 212 -4.02 -17.98 -2.06
C SER A 212 -4.22 -19.30 -2.79
N ASP A 213 -5.46 -19.63 -3.20
CA ASP A 213 -5.72 -20.80 -4.06
C ASP A 213 -5.04 -20.66 -5.44
N THR A 214 -4.72 -19.43 -5.85
CA THR A 214 -4.11 -19.15 -7.17
C THR A 214 -2.92 -18.21 -7.10
N LEU A 215 -2.97 -17.20 -6.23
CA LEU A 215 -1.96 -16.15 -6.13
C LEU A 215 -0.87 -16.50 -5.11
N SER A 216 0.34 -16.01 -5.37
CA SER A 216 1.48 -15.99 -4.46
C SER A 216 1.62 -14.60 -3.82
N PRO A 217 2.03 -14.50 -2.55
CA PRO A 217 2.25 -13.21 -1.91
C PRO A 217 3.54 -12.55 -2.40
N GLY A 218 3.51 -11.22 -2.49
CA GLY A 218 4.69 -10.39 -2.66
C GLY A 218 5.58 -10.38 -1.40
N GLN A 219 6.82 -9.93 -1.56
CA GLN A 219 7.84 -9.97 -0.50
C GLN A 219 8.45 -8.59 -0.18
N CYS A 220 7.95 -7.52 -0.81
CA CYS A 220 8.57 -6.21 -0.77
C CYS A 220 7.57 -5.11 -0.42
N MET A 221 7.95 -4.24 0.51
CA MET A 221 7.38 -2.90 0.63
C MET A 221 7.85 -2.04 -0.55
N THR A 222 6.93 -1.39 -1.25
CA THR A 222 7.22 -0.64 -2.49
C THR A 222 6.92 0.85 -2.33
N THR A 223 7.89 1.68 -2.72
CA THR A 223 7.76 3.14 -2.78
C THR A 223 8.47 3.67 -4.03
N PHE A 224 8.04 4.83 -4.54
CA PHE A 224 8.79 5.58 -5.56
C PHE A 224 8.78 7.08 -5.25
N ASP A 225 9.73 7.80 -5.85
CA ASP A 225 9.85 9.24 -5.73
C ASP A 225 9.36 9.91 -7.02
N MET A 226 8.48 10.90 -6.85
CA MET A 226 8.09 11.81 -7.92
C MET A 226 9.16 12.91 -8.09
N ALA A 227 9.23 13.50 -9.28
CA ALA A 227 10.22 14.55 -9.61
C ALA A 227 10.09 15.80 -8.73
N ASN A 228 8.92 16.02 -8.13
CA ASN A 228 8.65 17.13 -7.20
C ASN A 228 9.06 16.83 -5.73
N GLY A 229 9.74 15.71 -5.47
CA GLY A 229 10.21 15.32 -4.14
C GLY A 229 9.17 14.62 -3.26
N VAL A 230 7.98 14.32 -3.79
CA VAL A 230 6.97 13.52 -3.09
C VAL A 230 7.30 12.04 -3.21
N ARG A 231 7.36 11.35 -2.07
CA ARG A 231 7.48 9.91 -1.98
C ARG A 231 6.10 9.27 -1.84
N VAL A 232 5.81 8.34 -2.73
CA VAL A 232 4.54 7.61 -2.80
C VAL A 232 4.76 6.16 -2.41
N GLY A 233 3.95 5.65 -1.48
CA GLY A 233 3.87 4.23 -1.16
C GLY A 233 2.74 3.55 -1.95
N VAL A 234 2.96 2.32 -2.39
CA VAL A 234 1.96 1.53 -3.13
C VAL A 234 1.69 0.23 -2.41
N SER A 235 0.41 -0.07 -2.18
CA SER A 235 -0.09 -1.30 -1.57
C SER A 235 -1.39 -1.69 -2.25
N ILE A 236 -1.86 -2.93 -2.13
CA ILE A 236 -3.06 -3.39 -2.84
C ILE A 236 -4.10 -3.91 -1.84
N CYS A 237 -5.29 -3.31 -1.88
CA CYS A 237 -6.52 -3.80 -1.26
C CYS A 237 -6.33 -4.28 0.18
N TYR A 238 -6.23 -5.59 0.39
CA TYR A 238 -6.15 -6.24 1.69
C TYR A 238 -4.91 -5.82 2.51
N ASP A 239 -3.85 -5.35 1.85
CA ASP A 239 -2.69 -4.73 2.50
C ASP A 239 -3.08 -3.60 3.45
N ILE A 240 -4.17 -2.87 3.17
CA ILE A 240 -4.65 -1.78 4.03
C ILE A 240 -5.04 -2.28 5.43
N ARG A 241 -5.38 -3.56 5.62
CA ARG A 241 -5.75 -4.10 6.94
C ARG A 241 -4.56 -4.26 7.87
N PHE A 242 -3.33 -4.18 7.37
CA PHE A 242 -2.09 -4.38 8.12
C PHE A 242 -1.42 -3.02 8.35
N PRO A 243 -1.70 -2.36 9.51
CA PRO A 243 -1.19 -1.01 9.77
C PRO A 243 0.34 -0.92 9.73
N GLU A 244 1.05 -2.01 10.05
CA GLU A 244 2.51 -2.11 10.04
C GLU A 244 3.10 -1.71 8.69
N LEU A 245 2.49 -2.13 7.58
CA LEU A 245 2.98 -1.80 6.24
C LEU A 245 2.89 -0.29 5.97
N SER A 246 1.76 0.33 6.35
CA SER A 246 1.58 1.79 6.24
C SER A 246 2.51 2.56 7.17
N MET A 247 2.74 2.06 8.38
CA MET A 247 3.68 2.65 9.34
C MET A 247 5.11 2.62 8.83
N LEU A 248 5.55 1.50 8.24
CA LEU A 248 6.87 1.38 7.62
C LEU A 248 7.02 2.32 6.42
N MET A 249 6.00 2.47 5.58
CA MET A 249 6.01 3.44 4.47
C MET A 249 6.04 4.89 4.99
N ALA A 250 5.34 5.17 6.09
CA ALA A 250 5.39 6.46 6.76
C ALA A 250 6.82 6.77 7.25
N GLU A 251 7.48 5.81 7.91
CA GLU A 251 8.87 5.92 8.38
C GLU A 251 9.86 6.05 7.22
N ALA A 252 9.58 5.42 6.08
CA ALA A 252 10.33 5.61 4.84
C ALA A 252 10.13 7.00 4.20
N GLY A 253 9.34 7.88 4.80
CA GLY A 253 9.18 9.27 4.38
C GLY A 253 8.08 9.50 3.35
N CYS A 254 7.18 8.54 3.12
CA CYS A 254 6.04 8.77 2.24
C CYS A 254 5.22 9.99 2.71
N GLN A 255 4.59 10.66 1.75
CA GLN A 255 3.58 11.69 2.00
C GLN A 255 2.19 11.25 1.50
N LEU A 256 2.14 10.33 0.54
CA LEU A 256 0.94 9.73 -0.03
C LEU A 256 1.08 8.21 -0.05
N LEU A 257 0.01 7.50 0.35
CA LEU A 257 -0.13 6.06 0.10
C LEU A 257 -1.27 5.82 -0.89
N CYS A 258 -1.02 4.99 -1.89
CA CYS A 258 -2.01 4.57 -2.87
C CYS A 258 -2.39 3.10 -2.64
N PHE A 259 -3.69 2.85 -2.58
CA PHE A 259 -4.30 1.54 -2.45
C PHE A 259 -5.31 1.30 -3.58
N PRO A 260 -4.88 0.81 -4.76
CA PRO A 260 -5.79 0.12 -5.65
C PRO A 260 -6.44 -1.04 -4.89
N GLY A 261 -7.77 -1.16 -4.91
CA GLY A 261 -8.45 -2.24 -4.20
C GLY A 261 -9.92 -2.38 -4.49
N ALA A 262 -10.40 -3.61 -4.55
CA ALA A 262 -11.81 -3.95 -4.75
C ALA A 262 -12.39 -4.57 -3.48
N PHE A 263 -12.90 -3.76 -2.54
CA PHE A 263 -13.67 -4.29 -1.41
C PHE A 263 -15.04 -4.77 -1.90
N ASN A 264 -15.63 -5.77 -1.22
CA ASN A 264 -16.96 -6.29 -1.58
C ASN A 264 -18.09 -5.62 -0.79
N MET A 265 -19.34 -5.97 -1.13
CA MET A 265 -20.54 -5.45 -0.47
C MET A 265 -20.71 -5.79 1.01
N THR A 266 -19.94 -6.74 1.57
CA THR A 266 -19.95 -7.01 3.02
C THR A 266 -18.91 -6.14 3.73
N THR A 267 -17.69 -6.10 3.21
CA THR A 267 -16.56 -5.45 3.88
C THR A 267 -16.42 -3.97 3.53
N GLY A 268 -16.90 -3.54 2.37
CA GLY A 268 -16.87 -2.16 1.88
C GLY A 268 -17.60 -1.20 2.82
N PRO A 269 -18.92 -1.36 3.03
CA PRO A 269 -19.70 -0.48 3.91
C PRO A 269 -19.14 -0.37 5.33
N ALA A 270 -18.58 -1.47 5.86
CA ALA A 270 -18.08 -1.53 7.23
C ALA A 270 -16.66 -0.97 7.39
N HIS A 271 -15.79 -1.17 6.39
CA HIS A 271 -14.34 -1.05 6.60
C HIS A 271 -13.63 -0.12 5.61
N TRP A 272 -14.17 0.15 4.43
CA TRP A 272 -13.45 0.89 3.38
C TRP A 272 -13.03 2.28 3.85
N GLU A 273 -13.99 3.12 4.23
CA GLU A 273 -13.72 4.48 4.72
C GLU A 273 -12.94 4.45 6.04
N LEU A 274 -13.34 3.57 6.97
CA LEU A 274 -12.70 3.44 8.28
C LEU A 274 -11.19 3.16 8.16
N LEU A 275 -10.81 2.20 7.32
CA LEU A 275 -9.41 1.84 7.12
C LEU A 275 -8.65 2.96 6.43
N GLY A 276 -9.21 3.59 5.39
CA GLY A 276 -8.60 4.73 4.72
C GLY A 276 -8.29 5.89 5.67
N ARG A 277 -9.29 6.29 6.46
CA ARG A 277 -9.15 7.35 7.48
C ARG A 277 -8.14 6.98 8.55
N ALA A 278 -8.16 5.73 9.04
CA ALA A 278 -7.23 5.27 10.06
C ALA A 278 -5.78 5.31 9.55
N ARG A 279 -5.49 4.80 8.34
CA ARG A 279 -4.13 4.85 7.76
C ARG A 279 -3.65 6.28 7.54
N ALA A 280 -4.53 7.19 7.14
CA ALA A 280 -4.21 8.58 6.94
C ALA A 280 -3.90 9.30 8.27
N LEU A 281 -4.79 9.15 9.26
CA LEU A 281 -4.70 9.80 10.57
C LEU A 281 -3.51 9.30 11.39
N ASP A 282 -3.37 7.97 11.56
CA ASP A 282 -2.37 7.38 12.46
C ASP A 282 -0.93 7.66 11.98
N ASN A 283 -0.76 7.78 10.66
CA ASN A 283 0.56 7.98 10.04
C ASN A 283 0.82 9.43 9.62
N GLN A 284 -0.20 10.30 9.69
CA GLN A 284 -0.19 11.68 9.19
C GLN A 284 0.28 11.75 7.73
N LEU A 285 -0.47 11.05 6.87
CA LEU A 285 -0.26 10.90 5.43
C LEU A 285 -1.55 11.18 4.67
N TYR A 286 -1.43 11.55 3.41
CA TYR A 286 -2.56 11.39 2.49
C TYR A 286 -2.72 9.91 2.12
N VAL A 287 -3.96 9.47 1.93
CA VAL A 287 -4.27 8.11 1.48
C VAL A 287 -5.25 8.18 0.31
N ALA A 288 -4.90 7.55 -0.80
CA ALA A 288 -5.70 7.43 -2.00
C ALA A 288 -6.13 5.97 -2.18
N MET A 289 -7.43 5.69 -2.17
CA MET A 289 -7.97 4.34 -2.37
C MET A 289 -8.81 4.31 -3.66
N CYS A 290 -8.45 3.46 -4.61
CA CYS A 290 -9.11 3.40 -5.92
C CYS A 290 -9.73 2.02 -6.16
N SER A 291 -11.05 1.98 -6.31
CA SER A 291 -11.86 0.78 -6.54
C SER A 291 -12.37 0.74 -7.97
N PRO A 292 -12.60 -0.45 -8.56
CA PRO A 292 -13.44 -0.52 -9.74
C PRO A 292 -14.88 -0.13 -9.37
N CYS A 293 -15.68 0.27 -10.36
CA CYS A 293 -17.09 0.56 -10.11
C CYS A 293 -17.85 -0.75 -9.83
N ARG A 294 -19.01 -0.64 -9.21
CA ARG A 294 -19.85 -1.81 -8.92
C ARG A 294 -20.47 -2.35 -10.20
N ASP A 295 -20.24 -3.62 -10.46
CA ASP A 295 -21.03 -4.43 -11.39
C ASP A 295 -21.75 -5.53 -10.62
N VAL A 296 -23.08 -5.58 -10.76
CA VAL A 296 -23.95 -6.57 -10.12
C VAL A 296 -24.15 -7.84 -10.96
N GLN A 297 -23.58 -7.88 -12.17
CA GLN A 297 -23.54 -9.06 -13.03
C GLN A 297 -22.21 -9.82 -12.89
N ALA A 298 -21.17 -9.18 -12.35
CA ALA A 298 -19.88 -9.81 -12.09
C ALA A 298 -19.94 -10.82 -10.94
N SER A 299 -19.04 -11.82 -10.93
CA SER A 299 -18.97 -12.77 -9.81
C SER A 299 -18.51 -12.14 -8.49
N TYR A 300 -17.83 -10.99 -8.56
CA TYR A 300 -17.36 -10.24 -7.41
C TYR A 300 -17.89 -8.80 -7.47
N HIS A 301 -18.83 -8.47 -6.59
CA HIS A 301 -19.44 -7.14 -6.55
C HIS A 301 -18.57 -6.16 -5.76
N ALA A 302 -17.86 -5.30 -6.49
CA ALA A 302 -17.06 -4.24 -5.88
C ALA A 302 -17.93 -3.19 -5.16
N TRP A 303 -17.37 -2.63 -4.09
CA TRP A 303 -18.00 -1.59 -3.30
C TRP A 303 -18.05 -0.25 -4.03
N GLY A 304 -17.01 0.09 -4.79
CA GLY A 304 -16.80 1.42 -5.38
C GLY A 304 -16.21 2.39 -4.36
N HIS A 305 -16.70 3.63 -4.36
CA HIS A 305 -16.36 4.67 -3.39
C HIS A 305 -14.86 5.01 -3.33
N SER A 306 -14.20 5.07 -4.48
CA SER A 306 -12.82 5.55 -4.60
C SER A 306 -12.67 6.89 -3.87
N SER A 307 -11.72 6.96 -2.92
CA SER A 307 -11.66 8.03 -1.92
C SER A 307 -10.25 8.55 -1.67
N LEU A 308 -10.12 9.86 -1.47
CA LEU A 308 -8.90 10.53 -1.01
C LEU A 308 -9.10 11.01 0.44
N PHE A 309 -8.16 10.70 1.32
CA PHE A 309 -8.17 11.06 2.73
C PHE A 309 -7.04 12.01 3.09
N SER A 310 -7.32 12.98 3.97
CA SER A 310 -6.34 13.95 4.47
C SER A 310 -5.50 13.37 5.63
N PRO A 311 -4.33 13.94 5.93
CA PRO A 311 -3.54 13.59 7.12
C PRO A 311 -4.27 13.79 8.46
N TRP A 312 -5.43 14.46 8.45
CA TRP A 312 -6.31 14.66 9.61
C TRP A 312 -7.45 13.64 9.68
N GLY A 313 -7.47 12.65 8.79
CA GLY A 313 -8.51 11.62 8.72
C GLY A 313 -9.83 12.10 8.12
N GLU A 314 -9.83 13.22 7.39
CA GLU A 314 -11.00 13.74 6.67
C GLU A 314 -11.09 13.10 5.29
N VAL A 315 -12.32 12.84 4.81
CA VAL A 315 -12.55 12.45 3.41
C VAL A 315 -12.54 13.72 2.57
N LEU A 316 -11.54 13.88 1.72
CA LEU A 316 -11.38 15.06 0.86
C LEU A 316 -12.20 14.97 -0.42
N ALA A 317 -12.34 13.76 -0.94
CA ALA A 317 -13.10 13.50 -2.13
C ALA A 317 -13.45 12.01 -2.20
N THR A 318 -14.67 11.67 -2.65
CA THR A 318 -15.13 10.29 -2.83
C THR A 318 -16.01 10.20 -4.07
N THR A 319 -15.97 9.06 -4.76
CA THR A 319 -17.03 8.66 -5.70
C THR A 319 -18.16 7.97 -4.96
N GLU A 320 -19.24 7.67 -5.69
CA GLU A 320 -20.27 6.72 -5.28
C GLU A 320 -19.93 5.31 -5.82
N GLU A 321 -20.92 4.47 -6.10
CA GLU A 321 -20.75 3.11 -6.63
C GLU A 321 -20.54 3.01 -8.16
N LYS A 322 -20.96 4.03 -8.91
CA LYS A 322 -20.90 4.04 -10.39
C LYS A 322 -19.54 4.49 -10.91
N GLU A 323 -19.28 4.21 -12.18
CA GLU A 323 -18.09 4.72 -12.84
C GLU A 323 -17.99 6.25 -12.74
N ASP A 324 -16.85 6.73 -12.27
CA ASP A 324 -16.56 8.15 -12.12
C ASP A 324 -15.06 8.39 -11.93
N ILE A 325 -14.64 9.65 -12.03
CA ILE A 325 -13.31 10.11 -11.65
C ILE A 325 -13.48 11.11 -10.52
N VAL A 326 -12.69 10.96 -9.47
CA VAL A 326 -12.57 11.96 -8.42
C VAL A 326 -11.17 12.56 -8.46
N VAL A 327 -11.07 13.89 -8.33
CA VAL A 327 -9.79 14.61 -8.29
C VAL A 327 -9.71 15.39 -6.99
N GLY A 328 -8.64 15.17 -6.24
CA GLY A 328 -8.38 15.86 -4.99
C GLY A 328 -6.96 16.42 -4.92
N THR A 329 -6.77 17.38 -4.03
CA THR A 329 -5.49 18.07 -3.83
C THR A 329 -4.72 17.44 -2.67
N VAL A 330 -3.47 17.09 -2.93
CA VAL A 330 -2.48 16.74 -1.90
C VAL A 330 -1.68 18.00 -1.59
N ASP A 331 -1.88 18.57 -0.40
CA ASP A 331 -1.24 19.80 0.08
C ASP A 331 -0.16 19.46 1.12
N LEU A 332 1.10 19.65 0.76
CA LEU A 332 2.24 19.32 1.61
C LEU A 332 2.39 20.31 2.78
N LYS A 333 1.94 21.57 2.63
CA LYS A 333 1.90 22.53 3.74
C LYS A 333 0.89 22.09 4.78
N ARG A 334 -0.28 21.61 4.36
CA ARG A 334 -1.28 21.04 5.27
C ARG A 334 -0.73 19.82 6.01
N LEU A 335 -0.05 18.92 5.29
CA LEU A 335 0.57 17.74 5.89
C LEU A 335 1.62 18.09 6.96
N GLU A 336 2.51 19.05 6.69
CA GLU A 336 3.49 19.51 7.67
C GLU A 336 2.85 20.28 8.84
N SER A 337 1.79 21.05 8.59
CA SER A 337 0.99 21.69 9.64
C SER A 337 0.35 20.66 10.59
N VAL A 338 -0.20 19.56 10.07
CA VAL A 338 -0.76 18.47 10.88
C VAL A 338 0.32 17.79 11.72
N ARG A 339 1.45 17.43 11.09
CA ARG A 339 2.59 16.79 11.76
C ARG A 339 3.22 17.64 12.86
N SER A 340 3.23 18.96 12.70
CA SER A 340 3.73 19.88 13.73
C SER A 340 2.72 20.10 14.86
N SER A 341 1.43 20.14 14.56
CA SER A 341 0.38 20.37 15.55
C SER A 341 0.15 19.16 16.47
N ILE A 342 0.20 17.94 15.93
CA ILE A 342 0.08 16.69 16.68
C ILE A 342 1.29 15.80 16.34
N PRO A 343 2.45 15.95 17.01
CA PRO A 343 3.71 15.33 16.59
C PRO A 343 3.86 13.85 17.02
N VAL A 344 2.86 13.00 16.71
CA VAL A 344 2.82 11.58 17.12
C VAL A 344 4.07 10.81 16.71
N ARG A 345 4.65 11.14 15.56
CA ARG A 345 5.91 10.52 15.06
C ARG A 345 7.09 10.71 16.01
N LYS A 346 7.18 11.86 16.68
CA LYS A 346 8.24 12.17 17.65
C LYS A 346 7.97 11.62 19.05
N GLN A 347 6.74 11.17 19.29
CA GLN A 347 6.26 10.70 20.59
C GLN A 347 6.21 9.17 20.69
N LYS A 348 6.58 8.45 19.62
CA LYS A 348 6.70 6.98 19.64
C LYS A 348 7.69 6.54 20.73
N ARG A 349 7.33 5.49 21.48
CA ARG A 349 8.12 4.94 22.59
C ARG A 349 9.06 3.84 22.08
N SER A 350 10.12 4.25 21.37
CA SER A 350 11.11 3.33 20.80
C SER A 350 11.91 2.52 21.83
N ASP A 351 11.81 2.90 23.11
CA ASP A 351 12.30 2.15 24.26
C ASP A 351 11.39 0.98 24.67
N LEU A 352 10.11 1.00 24.26
CA LEU A 352 9.13 -0.05 24.56
C LEU A 352 8.82 -0.94 23.35
N TYR A 353 8.84 -0.38 22.15
CA TYR A 353 8.56 -1.14 20.92
C TYR A 353 9.40 -0.64 19.76
N ARG A 354 9.61 -1.51 18.78
CA ARG A 354 10.21 -1.14 17.49
C ARG A 354 9.47 -1.84 16.37
N LEU A 355 9.13 -1.08 15.34
CA LEU A 355 8.72 -1.62 14.06
C LEU A 355 9.97 -1.69 13.17
N THR A 356 10.26 -2.86 12.61
CA THR A 356 11.49 -3.08 11.84
C THR A 356 11.15 -3.73 10.51
N LYS A 357 11.61 -3.13 9.41
CA LYS A 357 11.67 -3.81 8.11
C LYS A 357 12.83 -4.81 8.15
N LEU A 358 12.52 -6.09 7.97
CA LEU A 358 13.49 -7.18 8.01
C LEU A 358 14.44 -7.17 6.80
#